data_AF-A0A6B3G452-F1
#
_entry.id   AF-A0A6B3G452-F1
#
_cell.length_a   1.000
_cell.length_b   1.000
_cell.length_c   1.000
_cell.angle_alpha   90.00
_cell.angle_beta   90.00
_cell.angle_gamma   90.00
#
_symmetry.space_group_name_H-M   'P 1'
#
loop_
_entity.id
_entity.type
_entity.pdbx_description
1 polymer ?
#
loop_
_entity_poly.entity_id
_entity_poly.type
_entity_poly.pdbx_seq_one_letter_code
_entity_poly.pdbx_strand_id
1 'polypeptide(L)'
;TPEALREELSRIAGEEDGPATAAAPGRARTAWLFTGQGTQYPGMGAELFAQSPVFRLSMEHCAKLLDDVLDRPLLDVVFGAGEVSAAVDGAAEGPLHDTRYTQPAL
;
A
#
# COMPACT_ATOMS: atom_id res chain seq x y z
N THR A 1 14.45 -15.65 14.44
CA THR A 1 13.76 -15.38 15.73
C THR A 1 13.48 -13.89 15.82
N PRO A 2 12.57 -13.44 16.70
CA PRO A 2 12.31 -12.00 16.92
C PRO A 2 13.57 -11.17 17.20
N GLU A 3 14.61 -11.79 17.76
CA GLU A 3 15.93 -11.21 18.02
C GLU A 3 16.73 -11.01 16.73
N ALA A 4 16.74 -11.98 15.81
CA ALA A 4 17.42 -11.86 14.52
C ALA A 4 16.82 -10.74 13.64
N LEU A 5 15.48 -10.60 13.66
CA LEU A 5 14.79 -9.52 12.94
C LEU A 5 15.10 -8.14 13.54
N ARG A 6 15.18 -8.03 14.88
CA ARG A 6 15.60 -6.79 15.54
C ARG A 6 17.03 -6.41 15.21
N GLU A 7 17.92 -7.38 15.13
CA GLU A 7 19.32 -7.16 14.76
C GLU A 7 19.44 -6.67 13.31
N GLU A 8 18.66 -7.23 12.39
CA GLU A 8 18.65 -6.84 10.98
C GLU A 8 18.06 -5.44 10.76
N LEU A 9 16.96 -5.12 11.45
CA LEU A 9 16.38 -3.77 11.44
C LEU A 9 17.31 -2.74 12.09
N SER A 10 18.05 -3.13 13.13
CA SER A 10 19.06 -2.26 13.76
C SER A 10 20.26 -2.01 12.83
N ARG A 11 20.59 -2.97 11.94
CA ARG A 11 21.62 -2.83 10.91
C ARG A 11 21.21 -1.90 9.78
N ILE A 12 19.93 -1.88 9.40
CA ILE A 12 19.39 -0.95 8.40
C ILE A 12 19.25 0.46 9.00
N ALA A 13 18.88 0.55 10.28
CA ALA A 13 18.81 1.81 11.01
C ALA A 13 20.20 2.36 11.40
N GLY A 14 21.19 1.48 11.53
CA GLY A 14 22.60 1.82 11.71
C GLY A 14 23.22 2.21 10.37
N GLU A 15 23.75 3.42 10.29
CA GLU A 15 24.63 3.84 9.21
C GLU A 15 25.91 2.99 9.23
N GLU A 16 25.90 1.81 8.60
CA GLU A 16 27.16 1.19 8.18
C GLU A 16 27.64 1.94 6.94
N ASP A 17 28.62 2.81 7.17
CA ASP A 17 29.35 3.61 6.19
C ASP A 17 30.03 2.72 5.12
N GLY A 18 29.28 2.29 4.10
CA GLY A 18 29.86 2.13 2.76
C GLY A 18 30.31 3.52 2.27
N PRO A 19 31.46 3.65 1.57
CA PRO A 19 32.35 4.82 1.59
C PRO A 19 31.59 6.14 1.74
N ALA A 20 31.37 6.49 3.01
CA ALA A 20 30.66 7.68 3.40
C ALA A 20 31.68 8.80 3.42
N THR A 21 31.69 9.59 2.36
CA THR A 21 32.23 10.95 2.44
C THR A 21 31.45 11.67 3.53
N ALA A 22 32.13 12.00 4.62
CA ALA A 22 31.62 12.69 5.80
C ALA A 22 30.48 13.67 5.44
N ALA A 23 29.28 13.41 5.96
CA ALA A 23 28.16 14.31 5.78
C ALA A 23 28.47 15.63 6.53
N ALA A 24 28.68 16.70 5.76
CA ALA A 24 28.62 18.06 6.26
C ALA A 24 27.28 18.29 6.99
N PRO A 25 27.17 19.22 7.96
CA PRO A 25 25.92 19.48 8.66
C PRO A 25 24.87 19.96 7.63
N GLY A 26 24.02 19.02 7.23
CA GLY A 26 23.17 19.12 6.06
C GLY A 26 21.98 18.17 6.19
N ARG A 27 20.82 18.64 5.74
CA ARG A 27 19.49 18.02 5.77
C ARG A 27 19.48 16.49 5.92
N ALA A 28 18.78 16.01 6.95
CA ALA A 28 18.58 14.58 7.20
C ALA A 28 18.12 13.83 5.94
N ARG A 29 18.69 12.63 5.72
CA ARG A 29 18.30 11.75 4.62
C ARG A 29 16.92 11.14 4.93
N THR A 30 15.99 11.19 3.98
CA THR A 30 14.64 10.62 4.12
C THR A 30 14.54 9.31 3.35
N ALA A 31 14.00 8.27 3.98
CA ALA A 31 13.65 7.00 3.35
C ALA A 31 12.13 6.77 3.41
N TRP A 32 11.57 6.14 2.38
CA TRP A 32 10.17 5.73 2.32
C TRP A 32 10.10 4.21 2.43
N LEU A 33 9.27 3.70 3.34
CA LEU A 33 9.00 2.27 3.50
C LEU A 33 7.54 2.02 3.19
N PHE A 34 7.28 1.13 2.25
CA PHE A 34 5.94 0.70 1.87
C PHE A 34 5.67 -0.65 2.52
N THR A 35 4.52 -0.80 3.16
CA THR A 35 4.12 -2.06 3.81
C THR A 35 3.71 -3.10 2.77
N GLY A 36 3.94 -4.38 3.06
CA GLY A 36 3.46 -5.47 2.21
C GLY A 36 1.99 -5.83 2.48
N GLN A 37 1.58 -6.97 1.91
CA GLN A 37 0.25 -7.56 2.13
C GLN A 37 -0.03 -7.81 3.63
N GLY A 38 -1.28 -7.55 4.02
CA GLY A 38 -1.80 -7.70 5.39
C GLY A 38 -2.32 -6.40 5.99
N THR A 39 -2.07 -5.26 5.34
CA THR A 39 -2.54 -3.93 5.77
C THR A 39 -3.75 -3.43 4.99
N GLN A 40 -4.26 -4.22 4.04
CA GLN A 40 -5.39 -3.84 3.19
C GLN A 40 -6.73 -3.90 3.94
N TYR A 41 -7.61 -2.96 3.64
CA TYR A 41 -9.00 -2.95 4.11
C TYR A 41 -9.91 -2.24 3.09
N PRO A 42 -11.20 -2.61 2.98
CA PRO A 42 -12.13 -1.95 2.08
C PRO A 42 -12.25 -0.45 2.37
N GLY A 43 -12.23 0.37 1.32
CA GLY A 43 -12.33 1.82 1.41
C GLY A 43 -11.01 2.54 1.73
N MET A 44 -9.88 1.82 1.81
CA MET A 44 -8.57 2.46 2.04
C MET A 44 -8.27 3.51 0.96
N GLY A 45 -7.78 4.67 1.38
CA GLY A 45 -7.46 5.78 0.46
C GLY A 45 -8.67 6.50 -0.16
N ALA A 46 -9.92 6.17 0.21
CA ALA A 46 -11.11 6.80 -0.37
C ALA A 46 -11.18 8.32 -0.15
N GLU A 47 -10.76 8.80 1.03
CA GLU A 47 -10.72 10.24 1.32
C GLU A 47 -9.68 10.95 0.43
N LEU A 48 -8.50 10.36 0.25
CA LEU A 48 -7.47 10.89 -0.65
C LEU A 48 -7.94 10.86 -2.10
N PHE A 49 -8.66 9.81 -2.51
CA PHE A 49 -9.27 9.73 -3.84
C PHE A 49 -10.29 10.85 -4.08
N ALA A 50 -11.08 11.21 -3.06
CA ALA A 50 -12.05 12.29 -3.16
C ALA A 50 -11.40 13.69 -3.15
N GLN A 51 -10.34 13.88 -2.37
CA GLN A 51 -9.80 15.22 -2.07
C GLN A 51 -8.52 15.58 -2.85
N SER A 52 -7.71 14.60 -3.27
CA SER A 52 -6.41 14.82 -3.91
C SER A 52 -6.46 14.46 -5.40
N PRO A 53 -6.44 15.45 -6.32
CA PRO A 53 -6.44 15.19 -7.76
C PRO A 53 -5.26 14.32 -8.22
N VAL A 54 -4.08 14.49 -7.62
CA VAL A 54 -2.87 13.73 -7.97
C VAL A 54 -3.02 12.26 -7.57
N PHE A 55 -3.54 11.99 -6.38
CA PHE A 55 -3.82 10.63 -5.93
C PHE A 55 -4.87 9.96 -6.82
N ARG A 56 -5.98 10.66 -7.07
CA ARG A 56 -7.07 10.16 -7.92
C ARG A 56 -6.60 9.81 -9.34
N LEU A 57 -5.90 10.72 -10.01
CA LEU A 57 -5.38 10.49 -11.36
C LEU A 57 -4.38 9.31 -11.40
N SER A 58 -3.56 9.16 -10.35
CA SER A 58 -2.61 8.05 -10.27
C SER A 58 -3.34 6.71 -10.10
N MET A 59 -4.34 6.65 -9.22
CA MET A 59 -5.18 5.47 -9.01
C MET A 59 -5.99 5.10 -10.25
N GLU A 60 -6.63 6.07 -10.91
CA GLU A 60 -7.38 5.87 -12.15
C GLU A 60 -6.47 5.35 -13.27
N HIS A 61 -5.24 5.87 -13.39
CA HIS A 61 -4.26 5.40 -14.36
C HIS A 61 -3.82 3.95 -14.09
N CYS A 62 -3.48 3.62 -12.83
CA CYS A 62 -3.13 2.24 -12.46
C CYS A 62 -4.28 1.27 -12.70
N ALA A 63 -5.51 1.63 -12.31
CA ALA A 63 -6.68 0.79 -12.55
C ALA A 63 -6.88 0.51 -14.04
N LYS A 64 -6.77 1.54 -14.88
CA LYS A 64 -6.90 1.41 -16.33
C LYS A 64 -5.88 0.45 -16.95
N LEU A 65 -4.65 0.41 -16.44
CA LEU A 65 -3.63 -0.52 -16.91
C LEU A 65 -3.93 -1.98 -16.54
N LEU A 66 -4.81 -2.20 -15.56
CA LEU A 66 -5.17 -3.50 -15.02
C LEU A 66 -6.54 -4.00 -15.49
N ASP A 67 -7.30 -3.18 -16.23
CA ASP A 67 -8.64 -3.51 -16.72
C ASP A 67 -8.68 -4.82 -17.55
N ASP A 68 -7.63 -5.06 -18.35
CA ASP A 68 -7.52 -6.28 -19.19
C ASP A 68 -6.86 -7.46 -18.43
N VAL A 69 -6.39 -7.25 -17.20
CA VAL A 69 -5.67 -8.24 -16.39
C VAL A 69 -6.54 -8.80 -15.26
N LEU A 70 -7.41 -7.97 -14.69
CA LEU A 70 -8.27 -8.33 -13.56
C LEU A 70 -9.70 -8.65 -14.01
N ASP A 71 -10.31 -9.64 -13.36
CA ASP A 71 -11.71 -10.02 -13.65
C ASP A 71 -12.71 -8.92 -13.22
N ARG A 72 -12.30 -8.02 -12.33
CA ARG A 72 -13.11 -6.90 -11.80
C ARG A 72 -12.28 -5.61 -11.81
N PRO A 73 -12.88 -4.44 -12.06
CA PRO A 73 -12.19 -3.16 -11.95
C PRO A 73 -11.57 -2.98 -10.57
N LEU A 74 -10.29 -2.60 -10.53
CA LEU A 74 -9.54 -2.48 -9.27
C LEU A 74 -10.22 -1.51 -8.29
N LEU A 75 -10.71 -0.36 -8.78
CA LEU A 75 -11.35 0.64 -7.93
C LEU A 75 -12.66 0.15 -7.31
N ASP A 76 -13.39 -0.72 -7.99
CA ASP A 76 -14.62 -1.31 -7.45
C ASP A 76 -14.31 -2.25 -6.28
N VAL A 77 -13.18 -2.98 -6.37
CA VAL A 77 -12.69 -3.86 -5.31
C VAL A 77 -12.15 -3.07 -4.12
N VAL A 78 -11.39 -2.00 -4.37
CA VAL A 78 -10.80 -1.17 -3.31
C VAL A 78 -11.87 -0.34 -2.59
N PHE A 79 -12.82 0.26 -3.31
CA PHE A 79 -13.83 1.17 -2.73
C PHE A 79 -15.19 0.53 -2.48
N GLY A 80 -15.42 -0.71 -2.92
CA GLY A 80 -16.68 -1.43 -2.68
C GLY A 80 -17.84 -0.98 -3.57
N ALA A 81 -17.57 -0.48 -4.77
CA ALA A 81 -18.63 -0.14 -5.73
C ALA A 81 -19.33 -1.42 -6.22
N GLY A 82 -20.43 -1.76 -5.56
CA GLY A 82 -21.23 -2.96 -5.84
C GLY A 82 -21.95 -3.52 -4.61
N GLU A 83 -21.52 -3.20 -3.39
CA GLU A 83 -22.16 -3.65 -2.16
C GLU A 83 -22.36 -2.49 -1.19
N VAL A 84 -23.28 -1.59 -1.54
CA VAL A 84 -24.06 -0.87 -0.52
C VAL A 84 -25.14 -1.82 0.00
N SER A 85 -24.71 -2.96 0.56
CA SER A 85 -25.56 -3.78 1.42
C SER A 85 -25.04 -3.59 2.82
N ALA A 86 -25.94 -3.13 3.69
CA ALA A 86 -25.71 -2.90 5.10
C ALA A 86 -24.84 -4.00 5.72
N ALA A 87 -23.93 -3.58 6.60
CA ALA A 87 -23.16 -4.46 7.47
C ALA A 87 -24.08 -5.54 8.06
N VAL A 88 -23.94 -6.76 7.55
CA VAL A 88 -24.38 -7.97 8.23
C VAL A 88 -23.09 -8.63 8.71
N ASP A 89 -23.03 -8.83 10.02
CA ASP A 89 -21.95 -9.50 10.71
C ASP A 89 -21.48 -10.75 9.94
N GLY A 90 -20.24 -10.73 9.45
CA GLY A 90 -19.58 -11.91 8.87
C GLY A 90 -18.98 -11.80 7.47
N ALA A 91 -18.93 -10.63 6.81
CA ALA A 91 -18.28 -10.49 5.49
C ALA A 91 -16.74 -10.40 5.57
N ALA A 92 -16.11 -11.41 6.17
CA ALA A 92 -14.70 -11.69 5.96
C ALA A 92 -14.56 -12.56 4.70
N GLU A 93 -14.78 -12.02 3.50
CA GLU A 93 -14.19 -12.54 2.25
C GLU A 93 -14.55 -11.63 1.05
N GLY A 94 -14.33 -10.31 1.17
CA GLY A 94 -14.34 -9.44 -0.02
C GLY A 94 -13.18 -9.80 -0.97
N PRO A 95 -13.30 -9.56 -2.29
CA PRO A 95 -12.25 -9.88 -3.28
C PRO A 95 -10.89 -9.25 -2.94
N LEU A 96 -10.86 -8.21 -2.11
CA LEU A 96 -9.65 -7.53 -1.63
C LEU A 96 -8.72 -8.43 -0.80
N HIS A 97 -9.16 -9.61 -0.34
CA HIS A 97 -8.28 -10.59 0.33
C HIS A 97 -7.70 -11.66 -0.60
N ASP A 98 -8.15 -11.74 -1.87
CA ASP A 98 -7.46 -12.53 -2.89
C ASP A 98 -6.17 -11.80 -3.28
N THR A 99 -5.04 -12.51 -3.25
CA THR A 99 -3.72 -12.00 -3.66
C THR A 99 -3.74 -11.28 -5.02
N ARG A 100 -4.59 -11.74 -5.96
CA ARG A 100 -4.76 -11.12 -7.29
C ARG A 100 -5.25 -9.67 -7.22
N TYR A 101 -6.01 -9.31 -6.17
CA TYR A 101 -6.47 -7.95 -5.93
C TYR A 101 -5.71 -7.26 -4.80
N THR A 102 -5.22 -8.00 -3.82
CA THR A 102 -4.48 -7.43 -2.68
C THR A 102 -3.18 -6.76 -3.13
N GLN A 103 -2.41 -7.41 -4.00
CA GLN A 103 -1.10 -6.89 -4.40
C GLN A 103 -1.21 -5.63 -5.26
N PRO A 104 -2.11 -5.52 -6.25
CA PRO A 104 -2.27 -4.29 -7.01
C PRO A 104 -2.96 -3.15 -6.24
N ALA A 105 -3.63 -3.46 -5.13
CA ALA A 105 -4.30 -2.46 -4.31
C ALA A 105 -3.34 -1.72 -3.35
N LEU A 106 -2.17 -2.30 -3.05
CA LEU A 106 -1.14 -1.73 -2.15
C LEU A 106 -0.05 -0.97 -2.92
#